data_AF-A0A9D4EED9-F1
#
_entry.id   AF-A0A9D4EED9-F1
#
_cell.length_a   1.000
_cell.length_b   1.000
_cell.length_c   1.000
_cell.angle_alpha   90.00
_cell.angle_beta   90.00
_cell.angle_gamma   90.00
#
_symmetry.space_group_name_H-M   'P 1'
#
loop_
_entity.id
_entity.type
_entity.pdbx_description
1 polymer ?
#
loop_
_entity_poly.entity_id
_entity_poly.type
_entity_poly.pdbx_seq_one_letter_code
_entity_poly.pdbx_strand_id
1 'polypeptide(L)'
;MIFTTNTFGGLVDGVKIVELNQNCADQLKQEAFMFRFLLLREQNLTWQDQIRFTELLGTPFMDALSPNRKKHDAVPDPRIGVFSNDHVEGLRLQGTEGWHVDGNVVEKPHMFTLIYCKSSNKNGPTLIVPLKEIFDMLSNDERCYLERIYFVSGINSTIVHPLLYKDGRRNDNTIMLALGRLSGQYLEEQTDGSKREMSMEETQFVQDLIEAKILGSNLIYAHQYKPGDLIVLYNPSVSHIAGPGSQSSREVSGLRLMTRTTVRGENLPSVTSHIKYEFSKMSPFENGYCVFSLKDSVYYPRFGVFDSHEHAGKHCQRLNKHADLAVLPTVEWNDFVRDMHRRPTLAKR
;
A
#
# COMPACT_ATOMS: atom_id res chain seq x y z
N MET A 1 -6.70 9.10 19.66
CA MET A 1 -6.68 7.66 20.01
C MET A 1 -6.31 6.90 18.74
N ILE A 2 -5.09 6.36 18.66
CA ILE A 2 -4.52 5.78 17.44
C ILE A 2 -5.10 4.38 17.23
N PHE A 3 -5.83 4.18 16.14
CA PHE A 3 -6.24 2.85 15.68
C PHE A 3 -5.18 2.31 14.73
N THR A 4 -4.13 1.72 15.28
CA THR A 4 -3.28 0.79 14.51
C THR A 4 -3.89 -0.59 14.65
N THR A 5 -4.09 -1.33 13.55
CA THR A 5 -4.00 -2.79 13.72
C THR A 5 -2.58 -3.05 14.19
N ASN A 6 -2.34 -4.00 15.10
CA ASN A 6 -1.01 -4.20 15.67
C ASN A 6 0.08 -4.56 14.63
N THR A 7 -0.28 -4.71 13.36
CA THR A 7 0.56 -5.23 12.28
C THR A 7 0.70 -4.27 11.09
N PHE A 8 -0.35 -3.53 10.71
CA PHE A 8 -0.33 -2.61 9.56
C PHE A 8 -1.41 -1.51 9.65
N GLY A 9 -1.27 -0.46 8.85
CA GLY A 9 -2.18 0.69 8.82
C GLY A 9 -1.80 1.78 9.81
N GLY A 10 -1.93 3.04 9.38
CA GLY A 10 -1.71 4.23 10.22
C GLY A 10 -2.88 5.21 10.12
N LEU A 11 -3.34 5.72 11.26
CA LEU A 11 -4.26 6.87 11.31
C LEU A 11 -3.42 8.15 11.32
N VAL A 12 -3.67 9.03 10.36
CA VAL A 12 -3.11 10.38 10.31
C VAL A 12 -4.20 11.35 10.76
N ASP A 13 -3.92 12.04 11.86
CA ASP A 13 -4.83 13.00 12.49
C ASP A 13 -4.26 14.42 12.41
N GLY A 14 -5.13 15.43 12.38
CA GLY A 14 -4.72 16.84 12.34
C GLY A 14 -4.10 17.34 11.03
N VAL A 15 -3.99 16.50 9.99
CA VAL A 15 -3.42 16.87 8.69
C VAL A 15 -4.53 17.19 7.68
N LYS A 16 -4.50 18.37 7.07
CA LYS A 16 -5.35 18.73 5.92
C LYS A 16 -4.53 18.63 4.65
N ILE A 17 -4.86 17.69 3.76
CA ILE A 17 -4.01 17.46 2.59
C ILE A 17 -3.95 18.68 1.66
N VAL A 18 -4.98 19.52 1.67
CA VAL A 18 -5.08 20.76 0.86
C VAL A 18 -3.98 21.78 1.18
N GLU A 19 -3.39 21.70 2.37
CA GLU A 19 -2.33 22.61 2.84
C GLU A 19 -0.92 22.03 2.65
N LEU A 20 -0.80 20.77 2.22
CA LEU A 20 0.51 20.11 2.13
C LEU A 20 1.34 20.64 0.97
N ASN A 21 2.62 20.85 1.26
CA ASN A 21 3.68 21.02 0.28
C ASN A 21 4.36 19.67 -0.03
N GLN A 22 5.35 19.69 -0.94
CA GLN A 22 6.08 18.48 -1.36
C GLN A 22 6.77 17.78 -0.19
N ASN A 23 7.42 18.51 0.72
CA ASN A 23 8.15 17.91 1.84
C ASN A 23 7.23 17.13 2.78
N CYS A 24 6.06 17.68 3.11
CA CYS A 24 5.08 16.97 3.93
C CYS A 24 4.48 15.75 3.20
N ALA A 25 4.27 15.85 1.89
CA ALA A 25 3.80 14.72 1.10
C ALA A 25 4.85 13.60 0.99
N ASP A 26 6.14 13.94 0.88
CA ASP A 26 7.23 12.97 0.89
C ASP A 26 7.30 12.22 2.23
N GLN A 27 7.05 12.90 3.35
CA GLN A 27 6.93 12.25 4.66
C GLN A 27 5.73 11.29 4.69
N LEU A 28 4.54 11.74 4.27
CA LEU A 28 3.36 10.87 4.19
C LEU A 28 3.58 9.67 3.27
N LYS A 29 4.35 9.84 2.19
CA LYS A 29 4.75 8.75 1.29
C LYS A 29 5.61 7.71 2.02
N GLN A 30 6.58 8.15 2.82
CA GLN A 30 7.38 7.24 3.67
C GLN A 30 6.50 6.53 4.70
N GLU A 31 5.58 7.25 5.35
CA GLU A 31 4.65 6.65 6.31
C GLU A 31 3.73 5.63 5.63
N ALA A 32 3.25 5.91 4.42
CA ALA A 32 2.45 4.98 3.64
C ALA A 32 3.23 3.73 3.23
N PHE A 33 4.54 3.85 2.95
CA PHE A 33 5.40 2.69 2.81
C PHE A 33 5.45 1.93 4.14
N MET A 34 5.80 2.60 5.25
CA MET A 34 6.04 1.97 6.54
C MET A 34 4.82 1.27 7.15
N PHE A 35 3.66 1.90 7.05
CA PHE A 35 2.38 1.41 7.56
C PHE A 35 1.56 0.67 6.51
N ARG A 36 1.99 0.65 5.25
CA ARG A 36 1.34 -0.02 4.10
C ARG A 36 -0.01 0.57 3.68
N PHE A 37 -0.75 1.18 4.60
CA PHE A 37 -1.81 2.13 4.24
C PHE A 37 -1.94 3.23 5.30
N LEU A 38 -2.47 4.37 4.88
CA LEU A 38 -2.82 5.49 5.76
C LEU A 38 -4.32 5.79 5.66
N LEU A 39 -4.91 6.15 6.79
CA LEU A 39 -6.26 6.71 6.88
C LEU A 39 -6.14 8.16 7.34
N LEU A 40 -6.60 9.09 6.52
CA LEU A 40 -6.73 10.51 6.86
C LEU A 40 -8.22 10.80 7.04
N ARG A 41 -8.60 11.38 8.18
CA ARG A 41 -10.01 11.67 8.48
C ARG A 41 -10.36 13.12 8.22
N GLU A 42 -11.65 13.39 8.10
CA GLU A 42 -12.23 14.75 8.09
C GLU A 42 -11.63 15.64 6.99
N GLN A 43 -11.35 15.05 5.83
CA GLN A 43 -10.92 15.78 4.65
C GLN A 43 -12.14 16.34 3.91
N ASN A 44 -12.02 17.55 3.37
CA ASN A 44 -13.04 18.18 2.53
C ASN A 44 -12.39 18.52 1.18
N LEU A 45 -12.46 17.59 0.24
CA LEU A 45 -11.68 17.64 -0.99
C LEU A 45 -12.56 17.89 -2.21
N THR A 46 -12.15 18.85 -3.02
CA THR A 46 -12.53 18.88 -4.42
C THR A 46 -11.79 17.79 -5.19
N TRP A 47 -12.21 17.51 -6.43
CA TRP A 47 -11.46 16.56 -7.26
C TRP A 47 -10.07 17.12 -7.64
N GLN A 48 -9.93 18.44 -7.74
CA GLN A 48 -8.66 19.12 -7.96
C GLN A 48 -7.71 18.91 -6.78
N ASP A 49 -8.21 18.98 -5.55
CA ASP A 49 -7.41 18.76 -4.35
C ASP A 49 -6.87 17.33 -4.28
N GLN A 50 -7.72 16.35 -4.59
CA GLN A 50 -7.31 14.94 -4.62
C GLN A 50 -6.25 14.70 -5.71
N ILE A 51 -6.39 15.32 -6.88
CA ILE A 51 -5.40 15.25 -7.96
C ILE A 51 -4.09 15.91 -7.54
N ARG A 52 -4.13 17.13 -6.99
CA ARG A 52 -2.94 17.84 -6.52
C ARG A 52 -2.18 16.99 -5.49
N PHE A 53 -2.88 16.39 -4.53
CA PHE A 53 -2.25 15.51 -3.56
C PHE A 53 -1.68 14.23 -4.21
N THR A 54 -2.34 13.68 -5.22
CA THR A 54 -1.82 12.55 -5.99
C THR A 54 -0.52 12.91 -6.69
N GLU A 55 -0.44 14.10 -7.30
CA GLU A 55 0.77 14.62 -7.95
C GLU A 55 1.93 14.80 -6.99
N LEU A 56 1.66 15.22 -5.74
CA LEU A 56 2.69 15.30 -4.70
C LEU A 56 3.26 13.92 -4.33
N LEU A 57 2.46 12.84 -4.42
CA LEU A 57 2.94 11.48 -4.11
C LEU A 57 3.65 10.81 -5.30
N GLY A 58 3.37 11.24 -6.53
CA GLY A 58 4.02 10.76 -7.75
C GLY A 58 3.20 11.04 -9.01
N THR A 59 3.52 10.38 -10.13
CA THR A 59 2.77 10.63 -11.37
C THR A 59 1.38 9.98 -11.34
N PRO A 60 0.29 10.76 -11.55
CA PRO A 60 -1.05 10.20 -11.62
C PRO A 60 -1.25 9.25 -12.80
N PHE A 61 -2.04 8.20 -12.59
CA PHE A 61 -2.56 7.31 -13.62
C PHE A 61 -3.89 7.83 -14.18
N MET A 62 -4.21 7.46 -15.42
CA MET A 62 -5.45 7.86 -16.09
C MET A 62 -6.58 6.86 -15.79
N ASP A 63 -7.10 6.87 -14.55
CA ASP A 63 -8.11 5.90 -14.10
C ASP A 63 -9.33 5.78 -15.03
N ALA A 64 -9.84 6.88 -15.60
CA ALA A 64 -11.02 6.86 -16.46
C ALA A 64 -10.76 6.32 -17.88
N LEU A 65 -9.50 6.04 -18.24
CA LEU A 65 -9.12 5.46 -19.53
C LEU A 65 -8.90 3.95 -19.46
N SER A 66 -9.02 3.33 -18.29
CA SER A 66 -9.00 1.87 -18.19
C SER A 66 -10.18 1.26 -18.95
N PRO A 67 -10.03 0.09 -19.62
CA PRO A 67 -11.03 -0.47 -20.54
C PRO A 67 -12.47 -0.59 -20.01
N ASN A 68 -12.65 -0.70 -18.69
CA ASN A 68 -13.95 -0.84 -18.03
C ASN A 68 -14.41 0.42 -17.29
N ARG A 69 -13.80 1.57 -17.58
CA ARG A 69 -14.11 2.84 -16.92
C ARG A 69 -14.57 3.88 -17.92
N LYS A 70 -15.51 4.69 -17.47
CA LYS A 70 -16.04 5.83 -18.21
C LYS A 70 -15.81 7.08 -17.40
N LYS A 71 -15.59 8.19 -18.09
CA LYS A 71 -15.61 9.52 -17.47
C LYS A 71 -16.98 9.77 -16.87
N HIS A 72 -17.00 10.50 -15.77
CA HIS A 72 -18.22 10.95 -15.12
C HIS A 72 -18.39 12.44 -15.38
N ASP A 73 -19.58 12.90 -15.76
CA ASP A 73 -19.78 14.30 -16.19
C ASP A 73 -19.44 15.31 -15.09
N ALA A 74 -19.73 14.96 -13.82
CA ALA A 74 -19.39 15.80 -12.67
C ALA A 74 -17.88 15.92 -12.40
N VAL A 75 -17.04 15.08 -13.02
CA VAL A 75 -15.58 15.13 -12.85
C VAL A 75 -14.88 14.91 -14.21
N PRO A 76 -14.54 15.99 -14.95
CA PRO A 76 -14.08 15.88 -16.33
C PRO A 76 -12.62 15.40 -16.48
N ASP A 77 -11.88 15.30 -15.39
CA ASP A 77 -10.47 14.89 -15.40
C ASP A 77 -10.33 13.36 -15.58
N PRO A 78 -9.60 12.85 -16.59
CA PRO A 78 -9.45 11.41 -16.81
C PRO A 78 -8.64 10.68 -15.73
N ARG A 79 -7.97 11.38 -14.81
CA ARG A 79 -7.13 10.79 -13.76
C ARG A 79 -7.92 10.32 -12.54
N ILE A 80 -9.23 10.55 -12.51
CA ILE A 80 -10.08 10.22 -11.36
C ILE A 80 -11.18 9.24 -11.75
N GLY A 81 -11.28 8.15 -11.00
CA GLY A 81 -12.42 7.24 -11.03
C GLY A 81 -13.52 7.72 -10.10
N VAL A 82 -14.78 7.66 -10.54
CA VAL A 82 -15.95 7.95 -9.70
C VAL A 82 -16.75 6.66 -9.52
N PHE A 83 -16.89 6.22 -8.27
CA PHE A 83 -17.51 4.94 -7.93
C PHE A 83 -18.67 5.14 -6.98
N SER A 84 -19.77 4.45 -7.26
CA SER A 84 -20.97 4.52 -6.43
C SER A 84 -21.74 3.20 -6.41
N ASN A 85 -22.60 3.03 -5.41
CA ASN A 85 -23.66 2.03 -5.42
C ASN A 85 -24.87 2.48 -6.25
N ASP A 86 -24.91 3.74 -6.70
CA ASP A 86 -25.94 4.33 -7.56
C ASP A 86 -25.37 4.66 -8.94
N HIS A 87 -25.98 4.11 -9.99
CA HIS A 87 -25.55 4.30 -11.37
C HIS A 87 -25.65 5.74 -11.89
N VAL A 88 -26.47 6.59 -11.26
CA VAL A 88 -26.57 8.00 -11.61
C VAL A 88 -25.38 8.79 -11.07
N GLU A 89 -24.81 8.34 -9.95
CA GLU A 89 -23.78 9.05 -9.18
C GLU A 89 -22.35 8.52 -9.48
N GLY A 90 -22.22 7.32 -10.05
CA GLY A 90 -20.91 6.74 -10.38
C GLY A 90 -20.97 5.31 -10.92
N LEU A 91 -19.79 4.77 -11.26
CA LEU A 91 -19.66 3.40 -11.74
C LEU A 91 -19.92 2.40 -10.62
N ARG A 92 -20.81 1.44 -10.87
CA ARG A 92 -21.17 0.35 -9.94
C ARG A 92 -20.26 -0.86 -10.09
N LEU A 93 -20.31 -1.73 -9.09
CA LEU A 93 -19.63 -3.03 -9.04
C LEU A 93 -18.11 -2.95 -9.20
N GLN A 94 -17.50 -1.82 -8.81
CA GLN A 94 -16.06 -1.61 -8.86
C GLN A 94 -15.42 -2.07 -7.55
N GLY A 95 -14.35 -2.86 -7.66
CA GLY A 95 -13.60 -3.39 -6.52
C GLY A 95 -14.26 -4.58 -5.84
N THR A 96 -15.33 -5.15 -6.42
CA THR A 96 -16.06 -6.32 -5.89
C THR A 96 -15.65 -7.63 -6.56
N GLU A 97 -14.65 -7.61 -7.43
CA GLU A 97 -14.26 -8.73 -8.29
C GLU A 97 -13.57 -9.89 -7.56
N GLY A 98 -13.05 -9.62 -6.35
CA GLY A 98 -12.17 -10.49 -5.60
C GLY A 98 -11.09 -9.67 -4.90
N TRP A 99 -10.31 -10.32 -4.04
CA TRP A 99 -9.11 -9.72 -3.45
C TRP A 99 -8.12 -9.35 -4.55
N HIS A 100 -7.65 -8.12 -4.57
CA HIS A 100 -6.74 -7.66 -5.61
C HIS A 100 -5.74 -6.59 -5.15
N VAL A 101 -4.64 -6.54 -5.89
CA VAL A 101 -3.68 -5.44 -5.93
C VAL A 101 -4.02 -4.56 -7.13
N ASP A 102 -4.22 -3.27 -6.91
CA ASP A 102 -4.45 -2.32 -7.99
C ASP A 102 -3.22 -2.24 -8.90
N GLY A 103 -3.45 -2.28 -10.22
CA GLY A 103 -2.38 -2.29 -11.23
C GLY A 103 -2.02 -3.68 -11.75
N ASN A 104 -2.79 -4.71 -11.40
CA ASN A 104 -2.71 -6.05 -11.99
C ASN A 104 -3.01 -6.11 -13.52
N VAL A 105 -3.43 -4.99 -14.12
CA VAL A 105 -3.75 -4.88 -15.56
C VAL A 105 -2.72 -4.07 -16.36
N VAL A 106 -1.61 -3.67 -15.73
CA VAL A 106 -0.55 -2.90 -16.37
C VAL A 106 0.82 -3.52 -16.10
N GLU A 107 1.79 -3.25 -16.98
CA GLU A 107 3.17 -3.78 -16.84
C GLU A 107 3.87 -3.31 -15.57
N LYS A 108 3.57 -2.09 -15.12
CA LYS A 108 4.15 -1.51 -13.90
C LYS A 108 3.02 -1.28 -12.89
N PRO A 109 2.77 -2.24 -11.99
CA PRO A 109 1.68 -2.17 -11.02
C PRO A 109 1.71 -0.86 -10.24
N HIS A 110 0.54 -0.32 -9.95
CA HIS A 110 0.39 1.00 -9.36
C HIS A 110 1.09 1.09 -8.00
N MET A 111 1.66 2.25 -7.67
CA MET A 111 2.35 2.45 -6.40
C MET A 111 1.37 2.73 -5.27
N PHE A 112 0.46 3.69 -5.49
CA PHE A 112 -0.55 4.06 -4.53
C PHE A 112 -1.94 4.08 -5.13
N THR A 113 -2.92 3.70 -4.32
CA THR A 113 -4.34 3.95 -4.59
C THR A 113 -4.89 4.86 -3.49
N LEU A 114 -5.50 5.97 -3.90
CA LEU A 114 -6.10 6.94 -3.00
C LEU A 114 -7.62 6.89 -3.16
N ILE A 115 -8.35 6.54 -2.09
CA ILE A 115 -9.82 6.43 -2.10
C ILE A 115 -10.39 7.48 -1.15
N TYR A 116 -11.06 8.48 -1.71
CA TYR A 116 -11.75 9.52 -0.96
C TYR A 116 -13.25 9.23 -0.86
N CYS A 117 -13.80 9.21 0.35
CA CYS A 117 -15.21 9.01 0.60
C CYS A 117 -15.95 10.34 0.66
N LYS A 118 -16.76 10.62 -0.37
CA LYS A 118 -17.67 11.78 -0.38
C LYS A 118 -18.95 11.48 0.39
N SER A 119 -19.47 10.27 0.25
CA SER A 119 -20.65 9.77 0.96
C SER A 119 -20.46 8.30 1.32
N SER A 120 -20.83 7.93 2.53
CA SER A 120 -20.71 6.57 3.06
C SER A 120 -22.09 5.94 3.23
N ASN A 121 -22.23 4.68 2.84
CA ASN A 121 -23.40 3.88 3.17
C ASN A 121 -23.22 3.16 4.52
N LYS A 122 -24.32 2.64 5.08
CA LYS A 122 -24.37 2.02 6.42
C LYS A 122 -23.50 0.77 6.54
N ASN A 123 -23.44 -0.03 5.48
CA ASN A 123 -22.76 -1.33 5.46
C ASN A 123 -22.04 -1.44 4.12
N GLY A 124 -20.74 -1.17 4.07
CA GLY A 124 -19.99 -1.23 2.81
C GLY A 124 -18.51 -0.95 2.98
N PRO A 125 -17.82 -1.74 3.80
CA PRO A 125 -16.42 -1.49 4.11
C PRO A 125 -15.53 -1.69 2.88
N THR A 126 -14.32 -1.18 2.94
CA THR A 126 -13.20 -1.76 2.20
C THR A 126 -12.47 -2.71 3.14
N LEU A 127 -12.29 -3.96 2.72
CA LEU A 127 -11.47 -4.93 3.42
C LEU A 127 -10.05 -4.85 2.88
N ILE A 128 -9.07 -4.87 3.77
CA ILE A 128 -7.64 -4.74 3.45
C ILE A 128 -6.86 -5.81 4.20
N VAL A 129 -5.89 -6.44 3.56
CA VAL A 129 -5.00 -7.45 4.17
C VAL A 129 -3.55 -7.17 3.80
N PRO A 130 -2.58 -7.39 4.70
CA PRO A 130 -1.18 -7.09 4.42
C PRO A 130 -0.47 -8.29 3.79
N LEU A 131 0.11 -8.09 2.61
CA LEU A 131 0.58 -9.19 1.76
C LEU A 131 1.86 -9.87 2.27
N LYS A 132 2.71 -9.16 3.02
CA LYS A 132 3.92 -9.73 3.62
C LYS A 132 3.59 -10.83 4.63
N GLU A 133 2.60 -10.59 5.48
CA GLU A 133 2.19 -11.56 6.49
C GLU A 133 1.44 -12.73 5.86
N ILE A 134 0.64 -12.49 4.81
CA ILE A 134 0.03 -13.57 4.03
C ILE A 134 1.12 -14.43 3.36
N PHE A 135 2.17 -13.82 2.81
CA PHE A 135 3.33 -14.55 2.31
C PHE A 135 4.01 -15.39 3.40
N ASP A 136 4.19 -14.82 4.59
CA ASP A 136 4.86 -15.51 5.71
C ASP A 136 4.05 -16.71 6.23
N MET A 137 2.73 -16.75 6.00
CA MET A 137 1.87 -17.90 6.33
C MET A 137 1.99 -19.07 5.35
N LEU A 138 2.67 -18.89 4.21
CA LEU A 138 2.94 -19.98 3.27
C LEU A 138 3.99 -20.92 3.87
N SER A 139 3.77 -22.24 3.76
CA SER A 139 4.76 -23.27 4.07
C SER A 139 5.93 -23.22 3.08
N ASN A 140 7.04 -23.89 3.40
CA ASN A 140 8.18 -23.94 2.47
C ASN A 140 7.80 -24.59 1.14
N ASP A 141 7.01 -25.66 1.16
CA ASP A 141 6.56 -26.36 -0.05
C ASP A 141 5.61 -25.48 -0.88
N GLU A 142 4.69 -24.77 -0.22
CA GLU A 142 3.80 -23.80 -0.86
C GLU A 142 4.62 -22.68 -1.52
N ARG A 143 5.63 -22.13 -0.83
CA ARG A 143 6.50 -21.08 -1.42
C ARG A 143 7.29 -21.60 -2.61
N CYS A 144 7.99 -22.72 -2.47
CA CYS A 144 8.76 -23.33 -3.56
C CYS A 144 7.90 -23.61 -4.80
N TYR A 145 6.63 -24.00 -4.61
CA TYR A 145 5.67 -24.17 -5.70
C TYR A 145 5.29 -22.83 -6.32
N LEU A 146 4.82 -21.88 -5.50
CA LEU A 146 4.29 -20.59 -5.93
C LEU A 146 5.35 -19.64 -6.53
N GLU A 147 6.63 -19.81 -6.18
CA GLU A 147 7.74 -19.07 -6.79
C GLU A 147 7.89 -19.34 -8.30
N ARG A 148 7.40 -20.49 -8.78
CA ARG A 148 7.39 -20.82 -10.22
C ARG A 148 6.14 -20.32 -10.94
N ILE A 149 5.16 -19.79 -10.21
CA ILE A 149 3.88 -19.37 -10.76
C ILE A 149 3.93 -17.90 -11.14
N TYR A 150 3.38 -17.58 -12.31
CA TYR A 150 3.20 -16.24 -12.80
C TYR A 150 1.71 -15.93 -12.92
N PHE A 151 1.32 -14.82 -12.29
CA PHE A 151 0.03 -14.20 -12.47
C PHE A 151 -0.11 -13.70 -13.92
N VAL A 152 -1.29 -13.91 -14.51
CA VAL A 152 -1.68 -13.38 -15.82
C VAL A 152 -2.95 -12.55 -15.64
N SER A 153 -2.96 -11.33 -16.19
CA SER A 153 -4.12 -10.46 -16.08
C SER A 153 -5.31 -10.99 -16.90
N GLY A 154 -6.49 -11.03 -16.29
CA GLY A 154 -7.74 -11.40 -16.97
C GLY A 154 -8.25 -10.34 -17.96
N ILE A 155 -7.75 -9.10 -17.87
CA ILE A 155 -8.13 -8.01 -18.79
C ILE A 155 -7.20 -7.92 -20.00
N ASN A 156 -5.91 -8.26 -19.81
CA ASN A 156 -4.91 -8.28 -20.87
C ASN A 156 -3.90 -9.39 -20.61
N SER A 157 -4.01 -10.50 -21.34
CA SER A 157 -3.15 -11.69 -21.16
C SER A 157 -1.67 -11.45 -21.50
N THR A 158 -1.31 -10.32 -22.13
CA THR A 158 0.11 -9.95 -22.31
C THR A 158 0.74 -9.42 -21.02
N ILE A 159 -0.07 -9.08 -20.00
CA ILE A 159 0.41 -8.62 -18.70
C ILE A 159 0.61 -9.83 -17.80
N VAL A 160 1.88 -10.15 -17.58
CA VAL A 160 2.32 -11.30 -16.79
C VAL A 160 3.29 -10.83 -15.72
N HIS A 161 3.07 -11.25 -14.47
CA HIS A 161 3.89 -10.90 -13.32
C HIS A 161 4.27 -12.15 -12.54
N PRO A 162 5.47 -12.22 -11.92
CA PRO A 162 5.73 -13.25 -10.92
C PRO A 162 4.65 -13.16 -9.82
N LEU A 163 4.04 -14.31 -9.46
CA LEU A 163 3.01 -14.36 -8.43
C LEU A 163 3.59 -13.95 -7.08
N LEU A 164 4.78 -14.47 -6.75
CA LEU A 164 5.57 -14.08 -5.60
C LEU A 164 6.71 -13.18 -6.05
N TYR A 165 6.84 -11.99 -5.45
CA TYR A 165 7.89 -11.05 -5.82
C TYR A 165 8.36 -10.23 -4.62
N LYS A 166 9.46 -9.50 -4.80
CA LYS A 166 10.04 -8.68 -3.75
C LYS A 166 9.81 -7.20 -4.01
N ASP A 167 9.23 -6.50 -3.04
CA ASP A 167 9.11 -5.05 -3.10
C ASP A 167 10.45 -4.39 -2.81
N GLY A 168 11.01 -3.71 -3.81
CA GLY A 168 12.29 -3.00 -3.70
C GLY A 168 12.28 -1.77 -2.78
N ARG A 169 11.14 -1.32 -2.25
CA ARG A 169 11.11 -0.15 -1.35
C ARG A 169 11.19 -0.56 0.12
N ARG A 170 10.45 -1.61 0.49
CA ARG A 170 10.44 -2.17 1.85
C ARG A 170 11.34 -3.39 2.03
N ASN A 171 11.85 -3.96 0.93
CA ASN A 171 12.55 -5.25 0.91
C ASN A 171 11.68 -6.43 1.39
N ASP A 172 10.36 -6.26 1.34
CA ASP A 172 9.36 -7.25 1.76
C ASP A 172 9.07 -8.22 0.61
N ASN A 173 8.90 -9.50 0.93
CA ASN A 173 8.25 -10.44 0.03
C ASN A 173 6.75 -10.12 -0.02
N THR A 174 6.16 -10.21 -1.21
CA THR A 174 4.77 -9.86 -1.45
C THR A 174 4.19 -10.73 -2.57
N ILE A 175 2.90 -10.56 -2.85
CA ILE A 175 2.11 -11.39 -3.76
C ILE A 175 1.41 -10.50 -4.78
N MET A 176 1.61 -10.74 -6.08
CA MET A 176 0.81 -10.13 -7.13
C MET A 176 -0.53 -10.86 -7.21
N LEU A 177 -1.57 -10.27 -6.62
CA LEU A 177 -2.87 -10.90 -6.50
C LEU A 177 -3.93 -10.18 -7.33
N ALA A 178 -4.69 -10.93 -8.10
CA ALA A 178 -6.07 -10.59 -8.43
C ALA A 178 -6.88 -11.88 -8.49
N LEU A 179 -7.85 -12.03 -7.59
CA LEU A 179 -8.72 -13.21 -7.54
C LEU A 179 -9.98 -12.99 -8.37
N GLY A 180 -10.60 -14.10 -8.78
CA GLY A 180 -11.83 -14.08 -9.57
C GLY A 180 -11.60 -13.54 -10.98
N ARG A 181 -12.55 -12.73 -11.49
CA ARG A 181 -12.59 -12.33 -12.91
C ARG A 181 -11.46 -11.41 -13.38
N LEU A 182 -10.64 -10.90 -12.47
CA LEU A 182 -9.47 -10.08 -12.81
C LEU A 182 -8.24 -10.94 -13.16
N SER A 183 -8.35 -12.26 -13.01
CA SER A 183 -7.31 -13.24 -13.28
C SER A 183 -7.53 -13.98 -14.60
N GLY A 184 -6.46 -14.23 -15.33
CA GLY A 184 -6.42 -15.17 -16.46
C GLY A 184 -5.87 -16.54 -16.04
N GLN A 185 -5.51 -17.38 -17.01
CA GLN A 185 -4.77 -18.63 -16.74
C GLN A 185 -3.35 -18.31 -16.31
N TYR A 186 -2.92 -18.86 -15.18
CA TYR A 186 -1.55 -18.67 -14.71
C TYR A 186 -0.56 -19.43 -15.58
N LEU A 187 0.71 -19.01 -15.51
CA LEU A 187 1.81 -19.74 -16.13
C LEU A 187 2.66 -20.39 -15.03
N GLU A 188 3.10 -21.62 -15.26
CA GLU A 188 4.08 -22.31 -14.42
C GLU A 188 5.41 -22.43 -15.17
N GLU A 189 6.47 -21.90 -14.56
CA GLU A 189 7.84 -22.07 -15.03
C GLU A 189 8.34 -23.50 -14.75
N GLN A 190 8.79 -24.16 -15.82
CA GLN A 190 9.31 -25.52 -15.80
C GLN A 190 10.81 -25.50 -15.51
N THR A 191 11.39 -26.67 -15.21
CA THR A 191 12.81 -26.81 -14.86
C THR A 191 13.77 -26.41 -15.98
N ASP A 192 13.32 -26.43 -17.23
CA ASP A 192 14.06 -25.98 -18.41
C ASP A 192 13.91 -24.47 -18.70
N GLY A 193 13.17 -23.74 -17.85
CA GLY A 193 12.89 -22.31 -17.99
C GLY A 193 11.74 -21.97 -18.92
N SER A 194 11.10 -22.96 -19.56
CA SER A 194 9.88 -22.73 -20.34
C SER A 194 8.69 -22.43 -19.44
N LYS A 195 7.69 -21.71 -19.97
CA LYS A 195 6.45 -21.39 -19.24
C LYS A 195 5.29 -22.15 -19.84
N ARG A 196 4.65 -22.99 -19.03
CA ARG A 196 3.45 -23.75 -19.38
C ARG A 196 2.22 -23.00 -18.90
N GLU A 197 1.22 -22.85 -19.77
CA GLU A 197 -0.09 -22.37 -19.32
C GLU A 197 -0.78 -23.42 -18.45
N MET A 198 -1.24 -22.98 -17.27
CA MET A 198 -1.96 -23.81 -16.32
C MET A 198 -3.42 -23.97 -16.77
N SER A 199 -4.03 -25.10 -16.45
CA SER A 199 -5.47 -25.27 -16.62
C SER A 199 -6.24 -24.31 -15.72
N MET A 200 -7.54 -24.15 -15.99
CA MET A 200 -8.45 -23.40 -15.10
C MET A 200 -8.47 -23.97 -13.69
N GLU A 201 -8.46 -25.30 -13.55
CA GLU A 201 -8.50 -26.00 -12.26
C GLU A 201 -7.20 -25.79 -11.48
N GLU A 202 -6.05 -25.87 -12.16
CA GLU A 202 -4.74 -25.58 -11.55
C GLU A 202 -4.64 -24.11 -11.11
N THR A 203 -5.14 -23.18 -11.94
CA THR A 203 -5.19 -21.76 -11.61
C THR A 203 -6.10 -21.50 -10.41
N GLN A 204 -7.29 -22.11 -10.38
CA GLN A 204 -8.24 -21.98 -9.28
C GLN A 204 -7.67 -22.53 -7.98
N PHE A 205 -6.94 -23.66 -8.03
CA PHE A 205 -6.26 -24.21 -6.85
C PHE A 205 -5.29 -23.21 -6.22
N VAL A 206 -4.49 -22.50 -7.04
CA VAL A 206 -3.58 -21.45 -6.55
C VAL A 206 -4.36 -20.28 -5.93
N GLN A 207 -5.45 -19.87 -6.58
CA GLN A 207 -6.32 -18.79 -6.07
C GLN A 207 -6.95 -19.16 -4.72
N ASP A 208 -7.52 -20.36 -4.60
CA ASP A 208 -8.15 -20.88 -3.38
C ASP A 208 -7.13 -21.02 -2.25
N LEU A 209 -5.90 -21.45 -2.54
CA LEU A 209 -4.83 -21.53 -1.56
C LEU A 209 -4.53 -20.14 -0.96
N ILE A 210 -4.36 -19.12 -1.79
CA ILE A 210 -4.08 -17.76 -1.31
C ILE A 210 -5.29 -17.18 -0.57
N GLU A 211 -6.50 -17.37 -1.09
CA GLU A 211 -7.72 -16.92 -0.43
C GLU A 211 -7.90 -17.57 0.94
N ALA A 212 -7.64 -18.87 1.07
CA ALA A 212 -7.68 -19.58 2.35
C ALA A 212 -6.69 -18.98 3.36
N LYS A 213 -5.47 -18.58 2.93
CA LYS A 213 -4.52 -17.88 3.81
C LYS A 213 -5.07 -16.52 4.25
N ILE A 214 -5.67 -15.75 3.34
CA ILE A 214 -6.29 -14.46 3.66
C ILE A 214 -7.42 -14.64 4.69
N LEU A 215 -8.37 -15.53 4.41
CA LEU A 215 -9.53 -15.78 5.27
C LEU A 215 -9.14 -16.37 6.63
N GLY A 216 -8.11 -17.22 6.68
CA GLY A 216 -7.59 -17.83 7.91
C GLY A 216 -6.62 -16.95 8.73
N SER A 217 -6.22 -15.78 8.22
CA SER A 217 -5.15 -14.97 8.84
C SER A 217 -5.54 -14.22 10.11
N ASN A 218 -6.84 -13.92 10.30
CA ASN A 218 -7.31 -12.92 11.27
C ASN A 218 -6.68 -11.51 11.07
N LEU A 219 -6.09 -11.23 9.90
CA LEU A 219 -5.42 -9.95 9.58
C LEU A 219 -6.29 -9.00 8.73
N ILE A 220 -7.53 -9.37 8.44
CA ILE A 220 -8.43 -8.55 7.61
C ILE A 220 -8.84 -7.30 8.39
N TYR A 221 -8.41 -6.13 7.93
CA TYR A 221 -8.90 -4.84 8.39
C TYR A 221 -10.14 -4.45 7.60
N ALA A 222 -11.27 -4.28 8.29
CA ALA A 222 -12.50 -3.79 7.68
C ALA A 222 -12.68 -2.29 7.98
N HIS A 223 -12.44 -1.45 6.97
CA HIS A 223 -12.63 -0.01 7.09
C HIS A 223 -14.09 0.38 6.82
N GLN A 224 -14.82 0.77 7.86
CA GLN A 224 -16.13 1.41 7.70
C GLN A 224 -15.93 2.91 7.51
N TYR A 225 -16.28 3.39 6.32
CA TYR A 225 -16.08 4.77 5.92
C TYR A 225 -16.98 5.75 6.68
N LYS A 226 -16.44 6.93 6.91
CA LYS A 226 -17.19 8.16 7.18
C LYS A 226 -16.99 9.14 6.02
N PRO A 227 -17.94 10.05 5.76
CA PRO A 227 -17.72 11.13 4.81
C PRO A 227 -16.48 11.93 5.21
N GLY A 228 -15.61 12.20 4.24
CA GLY A 228 -14.33 12.89 4.45
C GLY A 228 -13.15 11.97 4.76
N ASP A 229 -13.36 10.65 4.88
CA ASP A 229 -12.24 9.71 4.98
C ASP A 229 -11.48 9.60 3.65
N LEU A 230 -10.16 9.63 3.72
CA LEU A 230 -9.24 9.34 2.62
C LEU A 230 -8.32 8.20 3.02
N ILE A 231 -8.34 7.11 2.26
CA ILE A 231 -7.38 6.02 2.40
C ILE A 231 -6.29 6.16 1.34
N VAL A 232 -5.03 6.01 1.74
CA VAL A 232 -3.88 5.88 0.85
C VAL A 232 -3.32 4.48 1.00
N LEU A 233 -3.53 3.61 0.01
CA LEU A 233 -3.04 2.24 -0.03
C LEU A 233 -1.68 2.19 -0.72
N TYR A 234 -0.66 1.62 -0.08
CA TYR A 234 0.58 1.24 -0.76
C TYR A 234 0.42 -0.15 -1.40
N ASN A 235 0.02 -0.16 -2.67
CA ASN A 235 -0.47 -1.36 -3.37
C ASN A 235 0.50 -2.55 -3.32
N PRO A 236 1.84 -2.41 -3.47
CA PRO A 236 2.76 -3.54 -3.37
C PRO A 236 2.72 -4.28 -2.03
N SER A 237 2.14 -3.72 -0.97
CA SER A 237 2.13 -4.31 0.37
C SER A 237 0.75 -4.72 0.88
N VAL A 238 -0.33 -4.41 0.15
CA VAL A 238 -1.69 -4.73 0.58
C VAL A 238 -2.53 -5.25 -0.58
N SER A 239 -3.44 -6.17 -0.26
CA SER A 239 -4.57 -6.50 -1.13
C SER A 239 -5.85 -5.97 -0.49
N HIS A 240 -6.84 -5.65 -1.33
CA HIS A 240 -8.12 -5.13 -0.86
C HIS A 240 -9.29 -5.62 -1.71
N ILE A 241 -10.50 -5.49 -1.15
CA ILE A 241 -11.76 -5.75 -1.81
C ILE A 241 -12.86 -4.85 -1.22
N ALA A 242 -13.81 -4.41 -2.04
CA ALA A 242 -15.03 -3.79 -1.55
C ALA A 242 -15.90 -4.86 -0.88
N GLY A 243 -16.09 -4.73 0.43
CA GLY A 243 -16.76 -5.74 1.23
C GLY A 243 -18.27 -5.81 0.99
N PRO A 244 -18.93 -6.81 1.62
CA PRO A 244 -20.38 -6.97 1.54
C PRO A 244 -21.14 -5.70 1.88
N GLY A 245 -22.22 -5.45 1.14
CA GLY A 245 -23.07 -4.27 1.29
C GLY A 245 -22.57 -3.01 0.57
N SER A 246 -21.32 -2.98 0.08
CA SER A 246 -20.78 -1.83 -0.68
C SER A 246 -21.59 -1.48 -1.94
N GLN A 247 -22.38 -2.42 -2.45
CA GLN A 247 -23.26 -2.27 -3.62
C GLN A 247 -24.76 -2.35 -3.28
N SER A 248 -25.13 -2.37 -1.99
CA SER A 248 -26.54 -2.32 -1.59
C SER A 248 -27.16 -1.01 -2.08
N SER A 249 -28.41 -1.04 -2.54
CA SER A 249 -29.04 0.15 -3.13
C SER A 249 -29.07 1.34 -2.16
N ARG A 250 -29.18 2.55 -2.73
CA ARG A 250 -29.22 3.81 -1.99
C ARG A 250 -30.37 3.84 -0.98
N GLU A 251 -31.52 3.28 -1.33
CA GLU A 251 -32.71 3.21 -0.49
C GLU A 251 -32.48 2.34 0.75
N VAL A 252 -31.70 1.26 0.60
CA VAL A 252 -31.46 0.28 1.67
C VAL A 252 -30.33 0.74 2.59
N SER A 253 -29.20 1.13 2.03
CA SER A 253 -27.98 1.38 2.81
C SER A 253 -27.52 2.84 2.83
N GLY A 254 -28.17 3.73 2.08
CA GLY A 254 -27.70 5.09 1.83
C GLY A 254 -26.76 5.16 0.63
N LEU A 255 -26.41 6.38 0.22
CA LEU A 255 -25.49 6.60 -0.90
C LEU A 255 -24.05 6.26 -0.48
N ARG A 256 -23.37 5.46 -1.29
CA ARG A 256 -21.92 5.29 -1.26
C ARG A 256 -21.37 6.00 -2.48
N LEU A 257 -20.55 7.03 -2.28
CA LEU A 257 -19.91 7.78 -3.36
C LEU A 257 -18.45 8.01 -3.02
N MET A 258 -17.57 7.52 -3.89
CA MET A 258 -16.13 7.58 -3.71
C MET A 258 -15.46 8.10 -4.97
N THR A 259 -14.38 8.85 -4.78
CA THR A 259 -13.46 9.20 -5.86
C THR A 259 -12.12 8.56 -5.62
N ARG A 260 -11.53 8.01 -6.69
CA ARG A 260 -10.24 7.34 -6.63
C ARG A 260 -9.26 7.98 -7.59
N THR A 261 -8.05 8.19 -7.11
CA THR A 261 -6.89 8.52 -7.93
C THR A 261 -5.80 7.52 -7.64
N THR A 262 -4.91 7.32 -8.61
CA THR A 262 -3.88 6.30 -8.51
C THR A 262 -2.53 6.91 -8.91
N VAL A 263 -1.48 6.57 -8.17
CA VAL A 263 -0.09 6.86 -8.54
C VAL A 263 0.46 5.68 -9.32
N ARG A 264 0.92 5.90 -10.55
CA ARG A 264 1.40 4.81 -11.42
C ARG A 264 2.66 4.13 -10.87
N GLY A 265 2.89 2.89 -11.30
CA GLY A 265 4.14 2.17 -11.02
C GLY A 265 5.28 2.64 -11.90
N GLU A 266 6.51 2.47 -11.40
CA GLU A 266 7.74 2.79 -12.14
C GLU A 266 8.58 1.56 -12.46
N ASN A 267 8.42 0.49 -11.68
CA ASN A 267 9.23 -0.72 -11.72
C ASN A 267 8.38 -1.94 -12.09
N LEU A 268 8.98 -2.86 -12.84
CA LEU A 268 8.44 -4.20 -13.03
C LEU A 268 8.59 -5.01 -11.74
N PRO A 269 7.64 -5.88 -11.38
CA PRO A 269 7.83 -6.85 -10.30
C PRO A 269 9.01 -7.78 -10.61
N SER A 270 9.81 -8.09 -9.58
CA SER A 270 10.98 -8.94 -9.69
C SER A 270 11.07 -9.88 -8.49
N VAL A 271 11.47 -11.13 -8.73
CA VAL A 271 11.72 -12.14 -7.70
C VAL A 271 12.95 -11.77 -6.86
N THR A 272 13.92 -11.07 -7.45
CA THR A 272 15.09 -10.52 -6.77
C THR A 272 14.92 -9.03 -6.48
N SER A 273 15.38 -8.55 -5.31
CA SER A 273 15.48 -7.13 -5.04
C SER A 273 16.91 -6.63 -5.31
N HIS A 274 17.02 -5.61 -6.17
CA HIS A 274 18.24 -4.83 -6.35
C HIS A 274 18.09 -3.49 -5.63
N ILE A 275 17.90 -3.51 -4.31
CA ILE A 275 17.83 -2.24 -3.56
C ILE A 275 19.24 -1.71 -3.40
N LYS A 276 19.56 -0.62 -4.10
CA LYS A 276 20.60 0.33 -3.69
C LYS A 276 19.91 1.42 -2.87
N TYR A 277 19.94 1.29 -1.55
CA TYR A 277 19.60 2.42 -0.68
C TYR A 277 20.68 3.49 -0.86
N GLU A 278 20.42 4.51 -1.67
CA GLU A 278 21.35 5.62 -1.87
C GLU A 278 21.10 6.73 -0.85
N PHE A 279 21.31 6.43 0.45
CA PHE A 279 21.37 7.45 1.51
C PHE A 279 22.32 8.60 1.17
N SER A 280 23.35 8.33 0.34
CA SER A 280 24.34 9.29 -0.13
C SER A 280 23.79 10.41 -1.02
N LYS A 281 22.54 10.31 -1.51
CA LYS A 281 21.94 11.33 -2.38
C LYS A 281 20.94 12.26 -1.68
N MET A 282 20.66 12.06 -0.40
CA MET A 282 19.80 12.98 0.35
C MET A 282 20.62 14.18 0.80
N SER A 283 20.26 15.37 0.34
CA SER A 283 20.87 16.62 0.82
C SER A 283 20.60 16.79 2.32
N PRO A 284 21.60 17.17 3.13
CA PRO A 284 21.38 17.54 4.52
C PRO A 284 20.33 18.66 4.62
N PHE A 285 19.44 18.60 5.62
CA PHE A 285 18.53 19.70 5.92
C PHE A 285 19.34 20.88 6.48
N GLU A 286 19.35 22.02 5.78
CA GLU A 286 20.12 23.19 6.22
C GLU A 286 19.44 23.97 7.35
N ASN A 287 18.11 23.88 7.55
CA ASN A 287 17.40 24.56 8.63
C ASN A 287 16.09 23.85 8.98
N GLY A 288 16.01 23.23 10.16
CA GLY A 288 14.76 22.71 10.73
C GLY A 288 14.89 21.31 11.31
N TYR A 289 14.44 21.14 12.56
CA TYR A 289 14.47 19.89 13.29
C TYR A 289 13.62 18.82 12.61
N CYS A 290 14.14 17.59 12.51
CA CYS A 290 13.37 16.44 12.06
C CYS A 290 13.02 15.58 13.27
N VAL A 291 11.72 15.33 13.47
CA VAL A 291 11.20 14.34 14.41
C VAL A 291 11.36 12.98 13.74
N PHE A 292 12.07 12.05 14.38
CA PHE A 292 12.02 10.64 14.00
C PHE A 292 11.48 9.80 15.14
N SER A 293 10.49 8.97 14.82
CA SER A 293 10.16 7.80 15.61
C SER A 293 11.35 6.82 15.51
N LEU A 294 11.85 6.35 16.65
CA LEU A 294 12.97 5.40 16.80
C LEU A 294 12.68 3.98 16.24
N LYS A 295 11.74 3.85 15.30
CA LYS A 295 11.41 2.59 14.65
C LYS A 295 12.60 1.98 13.90
N ASP A 296 13.48 2.83 13.35
CA ASP A 296 14.45 2.39 12.34
C ASP A 296 15.93 2.37 12.80
N SER A 297 16.22 2.57 14.09
CA SER A 297 17.59 2.47 14.63
C SER A 297 17.77 1.43 15.74
N VAL A 298 16.68 0.82 16.22
CA VAL A 298 16.74 -0.34 17.12
C VAL A 298 15.67 -1.34 16.69
N TYR A 299 16.07 -2.57 16.39
CA TYR A 299 15.13 -3.69 16.24
C TYR A 299 14.28 -3.79 17.51
N TYR A 300 13.02 -3.34 17.45
CA TYR A 300 12.06 -3.52 18.53
C TYR A 300 11.38 -4.87 18.34
N PRO A 301 11.63 -5.87 19.19
CA PRO A 301 11.10 -7.22 19.01
C PRO A 301 9.61 -7.36 19.37
N ARG A 302 8.87 -6.26 19.61
CA ARG A 302 7.45 -6.30 19.94
C ARG A 302 6.69 -5.13 19.32
N PHE A 303 5.68 -5.44 18.52
CA PHE A 303 4.60 -4.52 18.20
C PHE A 303 3.80 -4.27 19.49
N GLY A 304 3.79 -3.03 20.01
CA GLY A 304 3.11 -2.69 21.27
C GLY A 304 3.37 -1.26 21.73
N VAL A 305 2.45 -0.76 22.59
CA VAL A 305 2.28 0.60 23.15
C VAL A 305 3.54 1.48 23.11
N PHE A 306 3.44 2.60 22.38
CA PHE A 306 4.44 3.65 22.34
C PHE A 306 4.43 4.49 23.62
N ASP A 307 5.61 4.94 24.04
CA ASP A 307 5.73 5.96 25.10
C ASP A 307 4.95 7.23 24.70
N SER A 308 4.34 7.90 25.68
CA SER A 308 3.80 9.24 25.45
C SER A 308 4.94 10.17 24.99
N HIS A 309 4.60 11.22 24.23
CA HIS A 309 5.55 12.25 23.79
C HIS A 309 6.48 12.71 24.93
N GLU A 310 5.91 12.89 26.13
CA GLU A 310 6.64 13.28 27.33
C GLU A 310 7.64 12.19 27.82
N HIS A 311 7.26 10.91 27.78
CA HIS A 311 8.16 9.82 28.18
C HIS A 311 9.27 9.58 27.17
N ALA A 312 8.96 9.64 25.87
CA ALA A 312 9.96 9.54 24.81
C ALA A 312 11.00 10.67 24.90
N GLY A 313 10.55 11.90 25.20
CA GLY A 313 11.43 13.03 25.43
C GLY A 313 12.36 12.84 26.64
N LYS A 314 11.82 12.41 27.79
CA LYS A 314 12.63 12.11 29.00
C LYS A 314 13.70 11.05 28.76
N HIS A 315 13.43 10.04 27.93
CA HIS A 315 14.44 9.04 27.55
C HIS A 315 15.54 9.64 26.66
N CYS A 316 15.20 10.50 25.71
CA CYS A 316 16.18 11.19 24.85
C CYS A 316 17.09 12.13 25.67
N GLN A 317 16.53 12.82 26.68
CA GLN A 317 17.27 13.72 27.56
C GLN A 317 18.37 13.02 28.37
N ARG A 318 18.27 11.69 28.60
CA ARG A 318 19.33 10.90 29.26
C ARG A 318 20.55 10.69 28.37
N LEU A 319 20.39 10.75 27.05
CA LEU A 319 21.46 10.57 26.07
C LEU A 319 22.06 11.92 25.64
N ASN A 320 21.23 12.96 25.51
CA ASN A 320 21.65 14.34 25.33
C ASN A 320 20.66 15.27 26.04
N LYS A 321 21.15 16.06 27.01
CA LYS A 321 20.34 16.95 27.86
C LYS A 321 19.51 18.00 27.10
N HIS A 322 19.76 18.22 25.81
CA HIS A 322 19.08 19.18 24.94
C HIS A 322 18.10 18.55 23.94
N ALA A 323 17.99 17.21 23.92
CA ALA A 323 17.06 16.52 23.02
C ALA A 323 15.65 16.47 23.64
N ASP A 324 14.60 16.86 22.90
CA ASP A 324 13.22 16.85 23.40
C ASP A 324 12.34 15.79 22.72
N LEU A 325 12.64 15.45 21.47
CA LEU A 325 12.39 14.16 20.82
C LEU A 325 13.55 13.92 19.87
N ALA A 326 13.76 12.67 19.46
CA ALA A 326 14.99 12.25 18.80
C ALA A 326 15.35 13.19 17.63
N VAL A 327 16.40 13.99 17.86
CA VAL A 327 17.05 14.87 16.90
C VAL A 327 18.51 14.45 16.93
N LEU A 328 18.96 13.86 15.83
CA LEU A 328 20.36 13.54 15.59
C LEU A 328 20.79 14.51 14.50
N PRO A 329 21.87 15.29 14.72
CA PRO A 329 22.49 16.03 13.64
C PRO A 329 22.85 15.04 12.53
N THR A 330 22.26 15.22 11.35
CA THR A 330 22.40 14.29 10.22
C THR A 330 23.85 14.11 9.79
N VAL A 331 24.70 15.12 10.01
CA VAL A 331 26.14 15.06 9.70
C VAL A 331 26.86 14.08 10.63
N GLU A 332 26.69 14.21 11.94
CA GLU A 332 27.37 13.37 12.94
C GLU A 332 26.94 11.90 12.83
N TRP A 333 25.65 11.64 12.55
CA TRP A 333 25.14 10.28 12.35
C TRP A 333 25.67 9.65 11.06
N ASN A 334 25.71 10.41 9.96
CA ASN A 334 26.25 9.92 8.69
C ASN A 334 27.74 9.58 8.80
N ASP A 335 28.51 10.37 9.54
CA ASP A 335 29.93 10.11 9.78
C ASP A 335 30.14 8.90 10.69
N PHE A 336 29.30 8.72 11.72
CA PHE A 336 29.30 7.52 12.56
C PHE A 336 29.02 6.23 11.76
N VAL A 337 27.98 6.23 10.91
CA VAL A 337 27.63 5.07 10.08
C VAL A 337 28.74 4.75 9.07
N ARG A 338 29.37 5.77 8.48
CA ARG A 338 30.54 5.60 7.60
C ARG A 338 31.73 5.00 8.32
N ASP A 339 31.99 5.43 9.56
CA ASP A 339 33.08 4.90 10.37
C ASP A 339 32.83 3.45 10.80
N MET A 340 31.58 3.11 11.12
CA MET A 340 31.18 1.75 11.48
C MET A 340 31.34 0.75 10.32
N HIS A 341 31.05 1.17 9.08
CA HIS A 341 31.26 0.34 7.88
C HIS A 341 32.74 0.19 7.48
N ARG A 342 33.62 1.07 7.94
CA ARG A 342 35.07 0.99 7.67
C ARG A 342 35.81 0.07 8.63
N ARG A 343 35.16 -0.38 9.72
CA ARG A 343 35.77 -1.33 10.67
C ARG A 343 35.67 -2.74 10.09
N PRO A 344 36.80 -3.46 9.91
CA PRO A 344 36.75 -4.87 9.54
C PRO A 344 36.00 -5.61 10.63
N THR A 345 34.99 -6.40 10.25
CA THR A 345 34.29 -7.30 11.15
C THR A 345 35.30 -8.24 11.78
N LEU A 346 35.63 -8.02 13.06
CA LEU A 346 36.33 -9.00 13.88
C LEU A 346 35.43 -10.24 13.96
N ALA A 347 35.84 -11.30 13.27
CA ALA A 347 35.27 -12.62 13.37
C ALA A 347 35.23 -13.04 14.85
N LYS A 348 34.02 -13.29 15.37
CA LYS A 348 33.84 -13.90 16.68
C LYS A 348 34.05 -15.40 16.56
N ARG A 349 34.98 -15.90 17.38
CA ARG A 349 35.18 -17.31 17.73
C ARG A 349 33.98 -17.88 18.46
#